data_AF-G9QHU0-F1
#
_entry.id   AF-G9QHU0-F1
#
_cell.length_a   1.000
_cell.length_b   1.000
_cell.length_c   1.000
_cell.angle_alpha   90.00
_cell.angle_beta   90.00
_cell.angle_gamma   90.00
#
_symmetry.space_group_name_H-M   'P 1'
#
loop_
_entity.id
_entity.type
_entity.pdbx_description
1 polymer ?
#
loop_
_entity_poly.entity_id
_entity_poly.type
_entity_poly.pdbx_seq_one_letter_code
_entity_poly.pdbx_strand_id
1 'polypeptide(L)'
;MINKSWFIAIIGFIIFIAAIVYFIDLDYAYVPNKEDIISSYRNVNGYDWYGQTLSLSEGNAKKLSEKNGAVKVDHDLFEKGRDAFYKETFGNEVFLTDIIGILDGPLTAPHLMKAILALKGEGTTNLKVELAKDVKIGGQSFKKGQMISTGLDVPKGSFAPLGMPVSFSKGVKSWH
;
A
#
# COMPACT_ATOMS: atom_id res chain seq x y z
N MET A 1 26.08 -30.92 22.67
CA MET A 1 25.85 -30.07 23.85
C MET A 1 26.08 -28.63 23.42
N ILE A 2 25.03 -27.80 23.38
CA ILE A 2 25.18 -26.38 23.01
C ILE A 2 25.89 -25.65 24.15
N ASN A 3 27.01 -24.98 23.85
CA ASN A 3 27.77 -24.23 24.85
C ASN A 3 26.92 -23.10 25.42
N LYS A 4 26.87 -23.00 26.75
CA LYS A 4 26.07 -22.01 27.50
C LYS A 4 26.30 -20.56 27.02
N SER A 5 27.51 -20.22 26.58
CA SER A 5 27.83 -18.90 26.01
C SER A 5 27.17 -18.64 24.64
N TRP A 6 26.97 -19.66 23.81
CA TRP A 6 26.29 -19.52 22.52
C TRP A 6 24.78 -19.30 22.72
N PHE A 7 24.20 -19.94 23.75
CA PHE A 7 22.81 -19.74 24.13
C PHE A 7 22.55 -18.31 24.61
N ILE A 8 23.46 -17.74 25.41
CA ILE A 8 23.38 -16.34 25.88
C ILE A 8 23.52 -15.36 24.71
N ALA A 9 24.42 -15.63 23.76
CA ALA A 9 24.59 -14.80 22.57
C ALA A 9 23.35 -14.80 21.66
N ILE A 10 22.71 -15.96 21.47
CA ILE A 10 21.46 -16.07 20.69
C ILE A 10 20.33 -15.28 21.37
N ILE A 11 20.17 -15.41 22.69
CA ILE A 11 19.16 -14.65 23.44
C ILE A 11 19.43 -13.14 23.32
N GLY A 12 20.69 -12.72 23.50
CA GLY A 12 21.08 -11.32 23.33
C GLY A 12 20.78 -10.77 21.94
N PHE A 13 21.03 -11.57 20.89
CA PHE A 13 20.74 -11.20 19.50
C PHE A 13 19.23 -11.09 19.23
N ILE A 14 18.42 -12.01 19.76
CA ILE A 14 16.95 -11.94 19.66
C ILE A 14 16.41 -10.69 20.36
N ILE A 15 16.91 -10.38 21.56
CA ILE A 15 16.50 -9.17 22.30
C ILE A 15 16.93 -7.91 21.54
N PHE A 16 18.12 -7.91 20.94
CA PHE A 16 18.60 -6.79 20.14
C PHE A 16 17.76 -6.56 18.89
N ILE A 17 17.40 -7.62 18.15
CA ILE A 17 16.46 -7.53 17.03
C ILE A 17 15.08 -7.05 17.51
N ALA A 18 14.58 -7.60 18.62
CA ALA A 18 13.29 -7.18 19.17
C ALA A 18 13.29 -5.70 19.59
N ALA A 19 14.40 -5.20 20.16
CA ALA A 19 14.56 -3.78 20.49
C ALA A 19 14.59 -2.91 19.22
N ILE A 20 15.33 -3.31 18.18
CA ILE A 20 15.34 -2.60 16.89
C ILE A 20 13.93 -2.53 16.30
N VAL A 21 13.23 -3.66 16.24
CA VAL A 21 11.84 -3.72 15.75
C VAL A 21 10.92 -2.87 16.64
N TYR A 22 11.20 -2.75 17.93
CA TYR A 22 10.39 -1.93 18.84
C TYR A 22 10.56 -0.43 18.63
N PHE A 23 11.71 0.04 18.14
CA PHE A 23 12.02 1.46 17.97
C PHE A 23 11.88 1.97 16.54
N ILE A 24 11.61 1.10 15.56
CA ILE A 24 11.45 1.50 14.15
C ILE A 24 9.98 1.37 13.76
N ASP A 25 9.38 2.49 13.36
CA ASP A 25 8.12 2.49 12.61
C ASP A 25 8.47 2.25 11.13
N LEU A 26 8.09 1.08 10.61
CA LEU A 26 8.33 0.69 9.23
C LEU A 26 7.06 0.89 8.41
N ASP A 27 7.10 1.87 7.51
CA ASP A 27 6.05 2.11 6.53
C ASP A 27 6.56 1.81 5.13
N TYR A 28 5.92 0.86 4.45
CA TYR A 28 6.26 0.46 3.10
C TYR A 28 5.04 0.56 2.18
N ALA A 29 5.15 1.37 1.13
CA ALA A 29 4.14 1.50 0.09
C ALA A 29 4.83 1.36 -1.27
N TYR A 30 4.30 0.50 -2.15
CA TYR A 30 4.81 0.44 -3.51
C TYR A 30 4.23 1.57 -4.35
N VAL A 31 5.11 2.41 -4.89
CA VAL A 31 4.78 3.42 -5.90
C VAL A 31 5.34 2.93 -7.25
N PRO A 32 4.49 2.67 -8.26
CA PRO A 32 4.95 2.23 -9.57
C PRO A 32 5.87 3.24 -10.25
N ASN A 33 6.81 2.74 -11.04
CA ASN A 33 7.58 3.60 -11.94
C ASN A 33 6.67 4.13 -13.06
N LYS A 34 7.06 5.25 -13.67
CA LYS A 34 6.25 5.92 -14.70
C LYS A 34 6.05 5.05 -15.93
N GLU A 35 7.06 4.26 -16.25
CA GLU A 35 7.14 3.40 -17.42
C GLU A 35 6.21 2.17 -17.29
N ASP A 36 5.84 1.82 -16.05
CA ASP A 36 4.95 0.69 -15.75
C ASP A 36 3.45 1.08 -15.84
N ILE A 37 3.14 2.36 -16.07
CA ILE A 37 1.77 2.88 -16.09
C ILE A 37 1.31 3.04 -17.55
N ILE A 38 0.21 2.37 -17.92
CA ILE A 38 -0.33 2.35 -19.29
C ILE A 38 -0.92 3.71 -19.73
N SER A 39 -1.10 4.66 -18.81
CA SER A 39 -1.63 5.99 -19.14
C SER A 39 -0.58 6.84 -19.88
N SER A 40 -0.99 7.45 -20.99
CA SER A 40 -0.15 8.43 -21.66
C SER A 40 0.14 9.57 -20.70
N TYR A 41 1.42 9.78 -20.40
CA TYR A 41 1.89 10.90 -19.59
C TYR A 41 1.48 12.20 -20.29
N ARG A 42 0.31 12.73 -19.90
CA ARG A 42 -0.22 13.97 -20.45
C ARG A 42 0.71 15.08 -19.99
N ASN A 43 1.08 15.97 -20.91
CA ASN A 43 2.03 17.06 -20.65
C ASN A 43 1.65 17.77 -19.35
N VAL A 44 2.49 17.64 -18.32
CA VAL A 44 2.18 17.94 -16.92
C VAL A 44 2.10 19.44 -16.66
N ASN A 45 2.45 20.25 -17.65
CA ASN A 45 2.50 21.70 -17.55
C ASN A 45 1.18 22.29 -18.05
N GLY A 46 0.37 22.78 -17.12
CA GLY A 46 -0.91 23.40 -17.41
C GLY A 46 -1.60 23.91 -16.15
N TYR A 47 -2.90 24.11 -16.24
CA TYR A 47 -3.73 24.44 -15.10
C TYR A 47 -4.88 23.46 -15.02
N ASP A 48 -5.17 22.97 -13.81
CA ASP A 48 -6.41 22.26 -13.53
C ASP A 48 -7.47 23.27 -13.09
N TRP A 49 -8.64 23.20 -13.73
CA TRP A 49 -9.82 23.95 -13.31
C TRP A 49 -10.98 22.96 -13.16
N TYR A 50 -11.25 22.55 -11.92
CA TYR A 50 -12.30 21.59 -11.58
C TYR A 50 -12.24 20.28 -12.40
N GLY A 51 -11.04 19.71 -12.56
CA GLY A 51 -10.83 18.47 -13.32
C GLY A 51 -10.70 18.66 -14.83
N GLN A 52 -10.71 19.90 -15.33
CA GLN A 52 -10.37 20.21 -16.72
C GLN A 52 -8.94 20.72 -16.81
N THR A 53 -8.10 20.04 -17.58
CA THR A 53 -6.74 20.50 -17.90
C THR A 53 -6.81 21.58 -18.99
N LEU A 54 -6.42 22.80 -18.63
CA LEU A 54 -6.39 23.96 -19.52
C LEU A 54 -4.94 24.39 -19.78
N SER A 55 -4.62 24.67 -21.05
CA SER A 55 -3.36 25.29 -21.44
C SER A 55 -3.44 26.82 -21.39
N LEU A 56 -2.29 27.46 -21.16
CA LEU A 56 -2.10 28.90 -21.30
C LEU A 56 -2.32 29.30 -22.77
N SER A 57 -3.56 29.64 -23.10
CA SER A 57 -3.95 30.26 -24.35
C SER A 57 -4.67 31.57 -24.07
N GLU A 58 -4.66 32.50 -25.03
CA GLU A 58 -5.21 33.85 -24.88
C GLU A 58 -6.68 33.84 -24.43
N GLY A 59 -7.47 32.84 -24.84
CA GLY A 59 -8.87 32.68 -24.43
C GLY A 59 -9.08 32.16 -23.01
N ASN A 60 -8.07 31.53 -22.40
CA ASN A 60 -8.15 30.95 -21.06
C ASN A 60 -7.48 31.81 -19.98
N ALA A 61 -6.63 32.77 -20.36
CA ALA A 61 -5.82 33.57 -19.43
C ALA A 61 -6.63 34.23 -18.29
N LYS A 62 -7.85 34.69 -18.57
CA LYS A 62 -8.74 35.28 -17.55
C LYS A 62 -9.31 34.25 -16.56
N LYS A 63 -9.45 32.98 -16.99
CA LYS A 63 -9.92 31.86 -16.14
C LYS A 63 -8.78 31.23 -15.33
N LEU A 64 -7.54 31.26 -15.85
CA LEU A 64 -6.34 30.64 -15.27
C LEU A 64 -5.71 31.46 -14.13
N SER A 65 -6.52 31.97 -13.21
CA SER A 65 -6.01 32.59 -11.99
C SER A 65 -6.41 31.77 -10.76
N GLU A 66 -5.53 31.75 -9.76
CA GLU A 66 -5.80 31.10 -8.47
C GLU A 66 -7.11 31.62 -7.83
N LYS A 67 -7.40 32.92 -8.02
CA LYS A 67 -8.65 33.55 -7.55
C LYS A 67 -9.92 32.96 -8.17
N ASN A 68 -9.79 32.29 -9.32
CA ASN A 68 -10.89 31.63 -10.02
C ASN A 68 -10.91 30.11 -9.81
N GLY A 69 -10.11 29.61 -8.86
CA GLY A 69 -9.99 28.18 -8.54
C GLY A 69 -9.15 27.39 -9.54
N ALA A 70 -8.37 28.05 -10.41
CA ALA A 70 -7.43 27.37 -11.26
C ALA A 70 -6.14 27.07 -10.49
N VAL A 71 -5.72 25.80 -10.49
CA VAL A 71 -4.49 25.35 -9.85
C VAL A 71 -3.44 25.09 -10.92
N LYS A 72 -2.28 25.72 -10.80
CA LYS A 72 -1.16 25.42 -11.69
C LYS A 72 -0.69 23.99 -11.43
N VAL A 73 -0.74 23.15 -12.46
CA VAL A 73 -0.16 21.82 -12.42
C VAL A 73 1.21 21.91 -13.09
N ASP A 74 2.23 21.66 -12.30
CA ASP A 74 3.60 21.49 -12.76
C ASP A 74 4.10 20.11 -12.33
N HIS A 75 5.34 19.81 -12.72
CA HIS A 75 5.96 18.52 -12.41
C HIS A 75 6.01 18.26 -10.90
N ASP A 76 6.34 19.26 -10.08
CA ASP A 76 6.45 19.08 -8.62
C ASP A 76 5.09 18.75 -7.99
N LEU A 77 4.03 19.50 -8.33
CA LEU A 77 2.68 19.21 -7.84
C LEU A 77 2.20 17.82 -8.28
N PHE A 78 2.50 17.43 -9.52
CA PHE A 78 2.13 16.13 -10.04
C PHE A 78 2.86 14.97 -9.33
N GLU A 79 4.17 15.08 -9.12
CA GLU A 79 4.94 14.05 -8.42
C GLU A 79 4.46 13.92 -6.96
N LYS A 80 4.20 15.03 -6.28
CA LYS A 80 3.62 15.02 -4.93
C LYS A 80 2.23 14.39 -4.91
N GLY A 81 1.38 14.71 -5.90
CA GLY A 81 0.07 14.11 -6.06
C GLY A 81 0.14 12.59 -6.29
N ARG A 82 1.10 12.12 -7.12
CA ARG A 82 1.32 10.68 -7.35
C ARG A 82 1.75 9.97 -6.06
N ASP A 83 2.71 10.55 -5.35
CA ASP A 83 3.18 10.01 -4.08
C ASP A 83 2.05 9.96 -3.04
N ALA A 84 1.30 11.05 -2.86
CA ALA A 84 0.16 11.10 -1.95
C ALA A 84 -0.95 10.10 -2.35
N PHE A 85 -1.22 9.95 -3.64
CA PHE A 85 -2.21 9.00 -4.12
C PHE A 85 -1.86 7.55 -3.75
N TYR A 86 -0.61 7.11 -4.01
CA TYR A 86 -0.22 5.73 -3.71
C TYR A 86 0.10 5.49 -2.22
N LYS A 87 0.59 6.51 -1.50
CA LYS A 87 1.00 6.39 -0.09
C LYS A 87 -0.13 6.71 0.89
N GLU A 88 -0.86 7.81 0.70
CA GLU A 88 -1.82 8.33 1.69
C GLU A 88 -3.24 7.80 1.49
N THR A 89 -3.71 7.75 0.24
CA THR A 89 -5.09 7.27 -0.06
C THR A 89 -5.30 5.85 0.46
N PHE A 90 -4.22 5.08 0.54
CA PHE A 90 -4.22 3.72 1.03
C PHE A 90 -3.46 3.56 2.37
N GLY A 91 -2.77 4.61 2.83
CA GLY A 91 -1.90 4.67 4.02
C GLY A 91 -2.59 4.50 5.35
N ASN A 92 -3.92 4.60 5.36
CA ASN A 92 -4.68 4.45 6.58
C ASN A 92 -5.07 2.98 6.74
N GLU A 93 -4.21 2.19 7.39
CA GLU A 93 -4.48 0.78 7.64
C GLU A 93 -5.77 0.55 8.42
N VAL A 94 -6.13 1.48 9.33
CA VAL A 94 -7.42 1.49 10.03
C VAL A 94 -8.58 1.50 9.04
N PHE A 95 -8.45 2.20 7.91
CA PHE A 95 -9.47 2.22 6.85
C PHE A 95 -9.58 0.85 6.16
N LEU A 96 -8.46 0.14 5.96
CA LEU A 96 -8.42 -1.16 5.29
C LEU A 96 -8.85 -2.32 6.20
N THR A 97 -8.45 -2.29 7.47
CA THR A 97 -8.84 -3.26 8.49
C THR A 97 -10.29 -3.09 8.92
N ASP A 98 -10.73 -1.84 9.15
CA ASP A 98 -12.04 -1.60 9.79
C ASP A 98 -13.19 -1.53 8.79
N ILE A 99 -12.97 -0.98 7.58
CA ILE A 99 -14.03 -0.88 6.57
C ILE A 99 -14.12 -2.14 5.72
N ILE A 100 -12.97 -2.76 5.43
CA ILE A 100 -12.91 -3.92 4.52
C ILE A 100 -12.84 -5.24 5.29
N GLY A 101 -12.43 -5.23 6.58
CA GLY A 101 -12.43 -6.42 7.44
C GLY A 101 -11.53 -7.56 6.93
N ILE A 102 -10.70 -7.30 5.91
CA ILE A 102 -9.96 -8.33 5.18
C ILE A 102 -8.92 -8.96 6.11
N LEU A 103 -8.16 -8.12 6.84
CA LEU A 103 -6.99 -8.53 7.61
C LEU A 103 -7.29 -9.12 9.00
N ASP A 104 -8.42 -8.75 9.62
CA ASP A 104 -8.97 -9.40 10.84
C ASP A 104 -9.96 -10.55 10.53
N GLY A 105 -10.31 -10.68 9.26
CA GLY A 105 -11.19 -11.69 8.70
C GLY A 105 -10.45 -12.98 8.30
N PRO A 106 -10.94 -13.71 7.29
CA PRO A 106 -10.31 -14.94 6.82
C PRO A 106 -9.01 -14.70 6.02
N LEU A 107 -8.69 -13.46 5.65
CA LEU A 107 -7.52 -13.07 4.85
C LEU A 107 -6.49 -12.32 5.72
N THR A 108 -5.82 -13.05 6.60
CA THR A 108 -4.89 -12.45 7.57
C THR A 108 -3.58 -11.95 6.93
N ALA A 109 -2.95 -10.93 7.53
CA ALA A 109 -1.66 -10.38 7.09
C ALA A 109 -0.54 -11.44 6.90
N PRO A 110 -0.36 -12.45 7.79
CA PRO A 110 0.63 -13.51 7.56
C PRO A 110 0.38 -14.35 6.31
N HIS A 111 -0.89 -14.63 5.97
CA HIS A 111 -1.24 -15.42 4.79
C HIS A 111 -1.08 -14.61 3.51
N LEU A 112 -1.37 -13.31 3.55
CA LEU A 112 -1.05 -12.36 2.47
C LEU A 112 0.46 -12.28 2.23
N MET A 113 1.26 -12.07 3.28
CA MET A 113 2.72 -12.03 3.18
C MET A 113 3.29 -13.33 2.63
N LYS A 114 2.82 -14.48 3.12
CA LYS A 114 3.17 -15.81 2.60
C LYS A 114 2.88 -15.92 1.10
N ALA A 115 1.72 -15.44 0.65
CA ALA A 115 1.34 -15.47 -0.76
C ALA A 115 2.23 -14.56 -1.62
N ILE A 116 2.55 -13.35 -1.15
CA ILE A 116 3.45 -12.42 -1.85
C ILE A 116 4.85 -13.01 -1.99
N LEU A 117 5.40 -13.55 -0.90
CA LEU A 117 6.71 -14.21 -0.93
C LEU A 117 6.73 -15.43 -1.86
N ALA A 118 5.62 -16.15 -1.97
CA ALA A 118 5.49 -17.28 -2.89
C ALA A 118 5.55 -16.88 -4.37
N LEU A 119 5.30 -15.60 -4.72
CA LEU A 119 5.49 -15.09 -6.07
C LEU A 119 6.97 -15.01 -6.48
N LYS A 120 7.91 -15.07 -5.52
CA LYS A 120 9.36 -15.02 -5.77
C LYS A 120 9.80 -13.84 -6.67
N GLY A 121 9.07 -12.73 -6.61
CA GLY A 121 9.34 -11.52 -7.38
C GLY A 121 8.69 -11.44 -8.77
N GLU A 122 7.98 -12.47 -9.24
CA GLU A 122 7.39 -12.49 -10.60
C GLU A 122 6.18 -11.56 -10.78
N GLY A 123 5.61 -11.04 -9.69
CA GLY A 123 4.40 -10.23 -9.69
C GLY A 123 3.14 -11.02 -10.10
N THR A 124 1.96 -10.42 -9.95
CA THR A 124 0.67 -10.98 -10.38
C THR A 124 -0.38 -9.89 -10.50
N THR A 125 -1.40 -10.10 -11.33
CA THR A 125 -2.60 -9.23 -11.41
C THR A 125 -3.78 -9.79 -10.61
N ASN A 126 -3.53 -10.83 -9.81
CA ASN A 126 -4.53 -11.45 -8.96
C ASN A 126 -3.82 -12.33 -7.93
N LEU A 127 -3.50 -11.77 -6.78
CA LEU A 127 -2.91 -12.50 -5.67
C LEU A 127 -3.89 -13.57 -5.18
N LYS A 128 -3.38 -14.80 -5.02
CA LYS A 128 -4.14 -15.89 -4.45
C LYS A 128 -3.69 -16.13 -3.02
N VAL A 129 -4.62 -16.11 -2.09
CA VAL A 129 -4.33 -16.21 -0.66
C VAL A 129 -5.08 -17.40 -0.05
N GLU A 130 -4.39 -18.10 0.84
CA GLU A 130 -4.95 -19.18 1.63
C GLU A 130 -5.80 -18.62 2.78
N LEU A 131 -7.04 -19.11 2.94
CA LEU A 131 -7.92 -18.65 4.02
C LEU A 131 -7.49 -19.20 5.38
N ALA A 132 -7.43 -18.34 6.39
CA ALA A 132 -7.03 -18.71 7.76
C ALA A 132 -8.16 -19.40 8.55
N LYS A 133 -9.42 -19.17 8.18
CA LYS A 133 -10.62 -19.73 8.82
C LYS A 133 -11.76 -19.91 7.81
N ASP A 134 -12.72 -20.76 8.14
CA ASP A 134 -13.96 -20.92 7.39
C ASP A 134 -14.69 -19.57 7.33
N VAL A 135 -15.24 -19.22 6.16
CA VAL A 135 -15.96 -17.97 5.96
C VAL A 135 -17.09 -18.15 4.96
N LYS A 136 -18.14 -17.34 5.09
CA LYS A 136 -19.20 -17.24 4.09
C LYS A 136 -19.15 -15.87 3.42
N ILE A 137 -18.89 -15.84 2.11
CA ILE A 137 -18.80 -14.61 1.31
C ILE A 137 -19.85 -14.70 0.21
N GLY A 138 -20.71 -13.68 0.08
CA GLY A 138 -21.74 -13.64 -0.99
C GLY A 138 -22.69 -14.85 -1.00
N GLY A 139 -22.94 -15.47 0.16
CA GLY A 139 -23.78 -16.66 0.27
C GLY A 139 -23.05 -18.00 0.06
N GLN A 140 -21.81 -17.99 -0.42
CA GLN A 140 -20.98 -19.19 -0.61
C GLN A 140 -20.07 -19.43 0.60
N SER A 141 -19.96 -20.69 1.02
CA SER A 141 -19.09 -21.08 2.13
C SER A 141 -17.74 -21.54 1.61
N PHE A 142 -16.68 -20.96 2.16
CA PHE A 142 -15.29 -21.29 1.87
C PHE A 142 -14.64 -21.90 3.10
N LYS A 143 -13.75 -22.87 2.86
CA LYS A 143 -13.08 -23.60 3.92
C LYS A 143 -11.70 -23.00 4.22
N LYS A 144 -11.29 -23.10 5.47
CA LYS A 144 -9.90 -22.87 5.88
C LYS A 144 -8.95 -23.66 4.98
N GLY A 145 -7.84 -23.05 4.57
CA GLY A 145 -6.85 -23.64 3.68
C GLY A 145 -7.18 -23.54 2.19
N GLN A 146 -8.39 -23.09 1.83
CA GLN A 146 -8.75 -22.87 0.44
C GLN A 146 -8.02 -21.63 -0.12
N MET A 147 -7.51 -21.74 -1.34
CA MET A 147 -6.91 -20.62 -2.07
C MET A 147 -8.01 -19.78 -2.73
N ILE A 148 -8.01 -18.48 -2.47
CA ILE A 148 -9.00 -17.53 -3.01
C ILE A 148 -8.29 -16.43 -3.79
N SER A 149 -8.85 -16.06 -4.93
CA SER A 149 -8.47 -14.89 -5.70
C SER A 149 -8.89 -13.62 -4.96
N THR A 150 -7.95 -12.73 -4.65
CA THR A 150 -8.25 -11.46 -3.97
C THR A 150 -8.50 -10.31 -4.93
N GLY A 151 -8.10 -10.44 -6.20
CA GLY A 151 -8.10 -9.35 -7.17
C GLY A 151 -7.04 -8.29 -6.89
N LEU A 152 -6.11 -8.54 -5.95
CA LEU A 152 -5.02 -7.64 -5.64
C LEU A 152 -3.84 -7.85 -6.60
N ASP A 153 -3.34 -6.75 -7.14
CA ASP A 153 -2.16 -6.74 -8.01
C ASP A 153 -0.90 -6.61 -7.17
N VAL A 154 0.11 -7.43 -7.46
CA VAL A 154 1.45 -7.34 -6.86
C VAL A 154 2.46 -7.08 -7.98
N PRO A 155 3.11 -5.91 -7.99
CA PRO A 155 4.12 -5.59 -8.98
C PRO A 155 5.34 -6.49 -8.86
N LYS A 156 6.08 -6.63 -9.97
CA LYS A 156 7.34 -7.38 -9.99
C LYS A 156 8.32 -6.79 -8.98
N GLY A 157 8.94 -7.65 -8.18
CA GLY A 157 9.88 -7.25 -7.13
C GLY A 157 9.26 -6.50 -5.94
N SER A 158 7.93 -6.30 -5.88
CA SER A 158 7.28 -5.67 -4.73
C SER A 158 7.01 -6.66 -3.60
N PHE A 159 7.11 -6.18 -2.37
CA PHE A 159 6.70 -6.90 -1.15
C PHE A 159 5.31 -6.51 -0.63
N ALA A 160 4.60 -5.65 -1.36
CA ALA A 160 3.22 -5.25 -1.03
C ALA A 160 2.35 -5.15 -2.30
N PRO A 161 1.03 -5.35 -2.18
CA PRO A 161 0.10 -5.09 -3.27
C PRO A 161 0.05 -3.60 -3.65
N LEU A 162 -0.37 -3.32 -4.88
CA LEU A 162 -0.67 -1.96 -5.31
C LEU A 162 -1.78 -1.35 -4.47
N GLY A 163 -1.56 -0.13 -3.98
CA GLY A 163 -2.54 0.58 -3.16
C GLY A 163 -2.85 -0.13 -1.83
N MET A 164 -1.91 -0.91 -1.30
CA MET A 164 -2.00 -1.43 0.07
C MET A 164 -0.63 -1.25 0.74
N PRO A 165 -0.39 -0.08 1.35
CA PRO A 165 0.79 0.12 2.16
C PRO A 165 0.73 -0.81 3.36
N VAL A 166 1.91 -1.29 3.75
CA VAL A 166 2.14 -2.08 4.94
C VAL A 166 2.85 -1.15 5.93
N SER A 167 2.11 -0.72 6.93
CA SER A 167 2.58 0.03 8.09
C SER A 167 2.71 -0.95 9.25
N PHE A 168 3.77 -0.82 10.03
CA PHE A 168 3.83 -1.44 11.35
C PHE A 168 3.72 -0.34 12.39
N SER A 169 2.55 0.29 12.48
CA SER A 169 2.29 1.28 13.52
C SER A 169 1.86 0.59 14.82
N LYS A 170 2.44 1.00 15.95
CA LYS A 170 1.91 0.61 17.26
C LYS A 170 0.49 1.17 17.38
N GLY A 171 -0.49 0.27 17.51
CA GLY A 171 -1.80 0.62 18.09
C GLY A 171 -1.59 1.12 19.52
N VAL A 172 -1.33 2.42 19.68
CA VAL A 172 -1.43 3.07 20.98
C VAL A 172 -2.91 3.08 21.30
N LYS A 173 -3.30 2.19 22.21
CA LYS A 173 -4.63 2.13 22.82
C LYS A 173 -4.94 3.51 23.42
N SER A 174 -5.61 4.39 22.67
CA SER A 174 -6.04 5.69 23.17
C SER A 174 -7.19 5.46 24.14
N TRP A 175 -6.91 5.57 25.43
CA TRP A 175 -7.94 5.79 26.43
C TRP A 175 -8.23 7.29 26.46
N HIS A 176 -9.38 7.69 25.94
CA HIS A 176 -10.10 8.90 26.33
C HIS A 176 -11.58 8.56 26.44
#